data_AF-A0A7J7IHQ3-F1
#
_entry.id   AF-A0A7J7IHQ3-F1
#
_cell.length_a   1.000
_cell.length_b   1.000
_cell.length_c   1.000
_cell.angle_alpha   90.00
_cell.angle_beta   90.00
_cell.angle_gamma   90.00
#
_symmetry.space_group_name_H-M   'P 1'
#
loop_
_entity.id
_entity.type
_entity.pdbx_description
1 polymer ?
#
loop_
_entity_poly.entity_id
_entity_poly.type
_entity_poly.pdbx_seq_one_letter_code
_entity_poly.pdbx_strand_id
1 'polypeptide(L)'
;MNDTQDEVSVACPEMNNVRDEVTAVQTEENAGDGYSTEVAAPVRDVPPSSPSLETRLASEALSRVGTEAEERRLPSMALEERFFGFHPGVLVQEIEQSVRDLLEDALDGLEISLYRDCFLDPEFCKENANGGEQEEARRMLLQRGLMRLREALFAAFYGQMDRLEVYLLRNVFHIPFGLRIPGVNASENLDGDWEQELGVDASVLSLDATSDDEDAVDRELVELRRSLRATRQMQQRLQKERSALATCFRRLECDAHSRVAAVLAPEGPESARSGALAEQSCCRCRRGATVGTNREFV
;
A
#
# COMPACT_ATOMS: atom_id res chain seq x y z
N MET A 1 -25.94 -23.27 -56.52
CA MET A 1 -25.43 -24.20 -55.50
C MET A 1 -25.55 -23.42 -54.20
N ASN A 2 -26.55 -23.81 -53.40
CA ASN A 2 -26.91 -23.15 -52.15
C ASN A 2 -26.21 -23.91 -51.03
N ASP A 3 -25.27 -23.27 -50.37
CA ASP A 3 -24.68 -23.79 -49.14
C ASP A 3 -25.47 -23.24 -47.95
N THR A 4 -26.33 -24.10 -47.42
CA THR A 4 -27.07 -23.92 -46.17
C THR A 4 -26.33 -24.56 -45.02
N GLN A 5 -26.09 -23.74 -43.98
CA GLN A 5 -26.28 -24.00 -42.55
C GLN A 5 -25.59 -25.20 -41.89
N ASP A 6 -24.76 -24.89 -40.89
CA ASP A 6 -24.71 -25.65 -39.63
C ASP A 6 -24.56 -24.65 -38.47
N GLU A 7 -25.66 -24.37 -37.79
CA GLU A 7 -25.70 -23.68 -36.49
C GLU A 7 -25.50 -24.71 -35.38
N VAL A 8 -24.39 -24.62 -34.65
CA VAL A 8 -24.17 -25.39 -33.42
C VAL A 8 -24.74 -24.60 -32.24
N SER A 9 -25.92 -25.02 -31.80
CA SER A 9 -26.57 -24.54 -30.57
C SER A 9 -25.89 -25.16 -29.35
N VAL A 10 -25.24 -24.35 -28.52
CA VAL A 10 -24.66 -24.77 -27.24
C VAL A 10 -25.68 -24.51 -26.14
N ALA A 11 -26.22 -25.59 -25.58
CA ALA A 11 -27.15 -25.56 -24.46
C ALA A 11 -26.41 -25.29 -23.14
N CYS A 12 -26.88 -24.28 -22.39
CA CYS A 12 -26.49 -24.04 -20.99
C CYS A 12 -27.21 -25.03 -20.07
N PRO A 13 -26.54 -25.63 -19.07
CA PRO A 13 -27.23 -26.37 -18.02
C PRO A 13 -27.76 -25.43 -16.93
N GLU A 14 -29.06 -25.57 -16.65
CA GLU A 14 -29.75 -24.99 -15.51
C GLU A 14 -29.40 -25.70 -14.18
N MET A 15 -29.68 -24.96 -13.10
CA MET A 15 -30.04 -25.40 -11.75
C MET A 15 -28.94 -25.70 -10.73
N ASN A 16 -28.93 -24.94 -9.63
CA ASN A 16 -29.70 -25.35 -8.46
C ASN A 16 -29.80 -24.28 -7.37
N ASN A 17 -31.03 -24.10 -6.89
CA ASN A 17 -31.43 -23.36 -5.69
C ASN A 17 -30.84 -24.01 -4.42
N VAL A 18 -30.23 -23.20 -3.56
CA VAL A 18 -29.98 -23.51 -2.14
C VAL A 18 -30.52 -22.32 -1.36
N ARG A 19 -31.81 -22.33 -0.99
CA ARG A 19 -32.37 -22.74 0.32
C ARG A 19 -31.79 -22.00 1.53
N ASP A 20 -32.70 -21.26 2.14
CA ASP A 20 -32.63 -20.52 3.39
C ASP A 20 -32.20 -21.38 4.58
N GLU A 21 -31.32 -20.84 5.43
CA GLU A 21 -31.31 -21.15 6.85
C GLU A 21 -31.26 -19.86 7.67
N VAL A 22 -32.41 -19.57 8.27
CA VAL A 22 -32.65 -18.56 9.29
C VAL A 22 -32.17 -19.13 10.62
N THR A 23 -31.22 -18.47 11.29
CA THR A 23 -30.98 -18.69 12.72
C THR A 23 -31.20 -17.39 13.48
N ALA A 24 -32.08 -17.50 14.46
CA ALA A 24 -32.57 -16.47 15.34
C ALA A 24 -31.68 -16.32 16.59
N VAL A 25 -31.57 -15.07 17.04
CA VAL A 25 -31.65 -14.59 18.44
C VAL A 25 -30.73 -15.24 19.47
N GLN A 26 -29.87 -14.40 20.08
CA GLN A 26 -29.82 -14.23 21.54
C GLN A 26 -29.20 -12.89 21.92
N THR A 27 -30.07 -11.99 22.40
CA THR A 27 -29.79 -10.82 23.22
C THR A 27 -29.49 -11.27 24.64
N GLU A 28 -28.36 -10.84 25.21
CA GLU A 28 -28.19 -10.80 26.67
C GLU A 28 -27.99 -9.35 27.12
N GLU A 29 -28.97 -8.90 27.90
CA GLU A 29 -28.90 -7.75 28.79
C GLU A 29 -27.88 -8.04 29.91
N ASN A 30 -27.09 -7.02 30.28
CA ASN A 30 -26.58 -6.94 31.65
C ASN A 30 -26.66 -5.50 32.13
N ALA A 31 -27.66 -5.27 32.99
CA ALA A 31 -27.77 -4.13 33.87
C ALA A 31 -26.91 -4.35 35.13
N GLY A 32 -26.40 -3.29 35.74
CA GLY A 32 -25.72 -3.38 37.03
C GLY A 32 -25.13 -2.07 37.51
N ASP A 33 -25.89 -1.38 38.35
CA ASP A 33 -25.64 -0.09 39.01
C ASP A 33 -24.38 -0.02 39.89
N GLY A 34 -23.97 1.21 40.23
CA GLY A 34 -23.15 1.45 41.43
C GLY A 34 -22.59 2.86 41.61
N TYR A 35 -23.39 3.77 42.18
CA TYR A 35 -22.95 5.04 42.76
C TYR A 35 -21.98 4.81 43.94
N SER A 36 -20.94 5.65 44.07
CA SER A 36 -20.44 6.10 45.39
C SER A 36 -19.63 7.38 45.30
N THR A 37 -19.93 8.25 46.26
CA THR A 37 -19.58 9.66 46.38
C THR A 37 -18.52 9.83 47.49
N GLU A 38 -17.60 10.78 47.26
CA GLU A 38 -16.77 11.53 48.23
C GLU A 38 -15.81 10.79 49.19
N VAL A 39 -14.53 11.22 49.23
CA VAL A 39 -13.95 11.97 50.35
C VAL A 39 -12.65 12.64 49.87
N ALA A 40 -12.56 13.96 50.06
CA ALA A 40 -11.33 14.75 49.91
C ALA A 40 -10.56 14.80 51.24
N ALA A 41 -9.25 14.53 51.21
CA ALA A 41 -8.29 14.90 52.27
C ALA A 41 -6.84 14.80 51.69
N PRO A 42 -5.79 15.29 52.38
CA PRO A 42 -5.09 16.51 52.01
C PRO A 42 -3.68 16.29 51.44
N VAL A 43 -3.20 17.34 50.80
CA VAL A 43 -1.86 17.52 50.21
C VAL A 43 -0.74 17.15 51.20
N ARG A 44 0.12 16.21 50.78
CA ARG A 44 1.46 15.99 51.33
C ARG A 44 2.47 15.92 50.20
N ASP A 45 3.56 16.64 50.39
CA ASP A 45 4.72 16.74 49.49
C ASP A 45 5.30 15.37 49.14
N VAL A 46 5.46 15.10 47.84
CA VAL A 46 6.16 13.93 47.29
C VAL A 46 7.27 14.40 46.33
N PRO A 47 8.51 13.90 46.47
CA PRO A 47 9.68 14.28 45.67
C PRO A 47 9.60 13.84 44.20
N PRO A 48 10.48 14.33 43.30
CA PRO A 48 10.33 14.19 41.85
C PRO A 48 10.17 12.74 41.39
N SER A 49 9.07 12.54 40.67
CA SER A 49 8.60 11.32 40.04
C SER A 49 9.63 10.66 39.14
N SER A 50 9.88 9.38 39.44
CA SER A 50 10.39 8.38 38.52
C SER A 50 9.48 8.30 37.28
N PRO A 51 9.99 7.96 36.08
CA PRO A 51 9.16 7.81 34.89
C PRO A 51 8.11 6.72 35.12
N SER A 52 6.85 7.06 34.85
CA SER A 52 5.69 6.20 35.06
C SER A 52 5.80 4.90 34.25
N LEU A 53 5.26 3.81 34.79
CA LEU A 53 5.12 2.49 34.15
C LEU A 53 4.49 2.56 32.74
N GLU A 54 3.64 3.55 32.49
CA GLU A 54 3.04 3.81 31.17
C GLU A 54 4.09 4.19 30.12
N THR A 55 5.15 4.89 30.51
CA THR A 55 6.26 5.26 29.61
C THR A 55 7.10 4.05 29.23
N ARG A 56 7.21 3.04 30.12
CA ARG A 56 7.89 1.78 29.81
C ARG A 56 7.06 0.89 28.89
N LEU A 57 5.75 0.78 29.13
CA LEU A 57 4.84 0.02 28.26
C LEU A 57 4.72 0.65 26.85
N ALA A 58 4.75 1.99 26.74
CA ALA A 58 4.78 2.66 25.44
C ALA A 58 6.10 2.41 24.69
N SER A 59 7.25 2.37 25.38
CA SER A 59 8.54 2.04 24.76
C SER A 59 8.66 0.57 24.35
N GLU A 60 8.02 -0.34 25.10
CA GLU A 60 8.02 -1.78 24.83
C GLU A 60 7.03 -2.14 23.70
N ALA A 61 5.92 -1.39 23.57
CA ALA A 61 5.03 -1.47 22.42
C ALA A 61 5.68 -0.93 21.13
N LEU A 62 6.44 0.17 21.21
CA LEU A 62 7.20 0.70 20.07
C LEU A 62 8.38 -0.20 19.66
N SER A 63 8.97 -0.96 20.58
CA SER A 63 9.99 -1.96 20.26
C SER A 63 9.41 -3.22 19.61
N ARG A 64 8.11 -3.52 19.79
CA ARG A 64 7.44 -4.66 19.14
C ARG A 64 6.90 -4.36 17.75
N VAL A 65 6.65 -3.10 17.42
CA VAL A 65 6.25 -2.68 16.05
C VAL A 65 7.46 -2.67 15.08
N GLY A 66 8.69 -2.72 15.59
CA GLY A 66 9.91 -2.84 14.78
C GLY A 66 10.31 -4.26 14.39
N THR A 67 9.61 -5.30 14.88
CA THR A 67 9.98 -6.72 14.69
C THR A 67 8.89 -7.56 14.03
N GLU A 68 7.82 -6.97 13.50
CA GLU A 68 6.91 -7.68 12.57
C GLU A 68 7.39 -7.60 11.11
N ALA A 69 8.48 -6.87 10.86
CA ALA A 69 9.29 -6.96 9.64
C ALA A 69 10.38 -8.04 9.72
N GLU A 70 10.34 -8.91 10.75
CA GLU A 70 11.08 -10.18 10.74
C GLU A 70 10.34 -11.18 9.85
N GLU A 71 10.84 -11.28 8.62
CA GLU A 71 11.16 -12.56 8.01
C GLU A 71 10.00 -13.52 7.73
N ARG A 72 9.28 -13.24 6.63
CA ARG A 72 9.21 -14.29 5.58
C ARG A 72 10.65 -14.52 5.09
N ARG A 73 11.46 -15.24 5.87
CA ARG A 73 12.78 -15.73 5.45
C ARG A 73 12.51 -16.59 4.23
N LEU A 74 12.68 -15.99 3.06
CA LEU A 74 12.58 -16.71 1.80
C LEU A 74 13.49 -17.93 1.89
N PRO A 75 13.06 -19.10 1.40
CA PRO A 75 13.94 -20.25 1.34
C PRO A 75 15.22 -19.83 0.62
N SER A 76 16.38 -20.23 1.14
CA SER A 76 17.66 -19.85 0.55
C SER A 76 17.75 -20.43 -0.86
N MET A 77 17.60 -19.57 -1.87
CA MET A 77 17.66 -19.88 -3.30
C MET A 77 18.89 -19.19 -3.92
N ALA A 78 20.04 -19.29 -3.25
CA ALA A 78 21.26 -18.57 -3.64
C ALA A 78 21.79 -18.99 -5.01
N LEU A 79 21.57 -20.25 -5.40
CA LEU A 79 21.94 -20.76 -6.71
C LEU A 79 21.09 -20.13 -7.80
N GLU A 80 19.77 -20.16 -7.61
CA GLU A 80 18.79 -19.57 -8.50
C GLU A 80 19.01 -18.05 -8.61
N GLU A 81 19.28 -17.37 -7.51
CA GLU A 81 19.55 -15.93 -7.50
C GLU A 81 20.77 -15.57 -8.34
N ARG A 82 21.85 -16.36 -8.25
CA ARG A 82 23.03 -16.17 -9.11
C ARG A 82 22.74 -16.47 -10.58
N PHE A 83 21.91 -17.47 -10.86
CA PHE A 83 21.58 -17.86 -12.23
C PHE A 83 20.66 -16.85 -12.92
N PHE A 84 19.58 -16.45 -12.26
CA PHE A 84 18.59 -15.52 -12.82
C PHE A 84 19.02 -14.05 -12.69
N GLY A 85 19.96 -13.73 -11.79
CA GLY A 85 20.36 -12.36 -11.49
C GLY A 85 19.38 -11.60 -10.59
N PHE A 86 18.36 -12.28 -10.07
CA PHE A 86 17.39 -11.78 -9.12
C PHE A 86 16.84 -12.92 -8.26
N HIS A 87 16.32 -12.61 -7.07
CA HIS A 87 15.74 -13.60 -6.19
C HIS A 87 14.31 -13.95 -6.64
N PRO A 88 13.99 -15.20 -7.04
CA PRO A 88 12.66 -15.55 -7.59
C PRO A 88 11.49 -15.24 -6.65
N GLY A 89 11.68 -15.39 -5.34
CA GLY A 89 10.66 -15.00 -4.35
C GLY A 89 10.29 -13.51 -4.38
N VAL A 90 11.22 -12.62 -4.73
CA VAL A 90 10.93 -11.18 -4.85
C VAL A 90 10.04 -10.92 -6.07
N LEU A 91 10.31 -11.57 -7.20
CA LEU A 91 9.46 -11.46 -8.38
C LEU A 91 8.02 -11.93 -8.10
N VAL A 92 7.85 -13.04 -7.37
CA VAL A 92 6.51 -13.53 -7.01
C VAL A 92 5.78 -12.52 -6.11
N GLN A 93 6.47 -11.91 -5.14
CA GLN A 93 5.90 -10.85 -4.31
C GLN A 93 5.50 -9.61 -5.12
N GLU A 94 6.29 -9.22 -6.12
CA GLU A 94 5.95 -8.11 -7.02
C GLU A 94 4.73 -8.42 -7.87
N ILE A 95 4.59 -9.67 -8.35
CA ILE A 95 3.40 -10.13 -9.07
C ILE A 95 2.17 -10.10 -8.14
N GLU A 96 2.29 -10.63 -6.92
CA GLU A 96 1.22 -10.60 -5.91
C GLU A 96 0.75 -9.17 -5.65
N GLN A 97 1.71 -8.27 -5.40
CA GLN A 97 1.46 -6.85 -5.18
C GLN A 97 0.73 -6.22 -6.37
N SER A 98 1.20 -6.47 -7.60
CA SER A 98 0.61 -5.90 -8.82
C SER A 98 -0.82 -6.37 -9.04
N VAL A 99 -1.12 -7.66 -8.80
CA VAL A 99 -2.47 -8.19 -8.94
C VAL A 99 -3.38 -7.66 -7.83
N ARG A 100 -2.87 -7.51 -6.61
CA ARG A 100 -3.61 -6.89 -5.50
C ARG A 100 -4.05 -5.48 -5.87
N ASP A 101 -3.14 -4.66 -6.38
CA ASP A 101 -3.43 -3.28 -6.76
C ASP A 101 -4.47 -3.21 -7.89
N LEU A 102 -4.39 -4.10 -8.88
CA LEU A 102 -5.40 -4.21 -9.94
C LEU A 102 -6.79 -4.62 -9.41
N LEU A 103 -6.85 -5.50 -8.40
CA LEU A 103 -8.10 -5.89 -7.77
C LEU A 103 -8.71 -4.73 -6.96
N GLU A 104 -7.88 -3.95 -6.27
CA GLU A 104 -8.32 -2.74 -5.57
C GLU A 104 -8.90 -1.72 -6.55
N ASP A 105 -8.17 -1.40 -7.64
CA ASP A 105 -8.63 -0.49 -8.67
C ASP A 105 -9.96 -0.94 -9.31
N ALA A 106 -10.12 -2.24 -9.55
CA ALA A 106 -11.35 -2.80 -10.11
C ALA A 106 -12.54 -2.70 -9.14
N LEU A 107 -12.31 -2.92 -7.83
CA LEU A 107 -13.33 -2.79 -6.81
C LEU A 107 -13.74 -1.34 -6.58
N ASP A 108 -12.79 -0.42 -6.57
CA ASP A 108 -13.05 1.02 -6.48
C ASP A 108 -13.84 1.49 -7.71
N GLY A 109 -13.48 1.01 -8.91
CA GLY A 109 -14.23 1.26 -10.13
C GLY A 109 -15.66 0.73 -10.09
N LEU A 110 -15.86 -0.47 -9.54
CA LEU A 110 -17.18 -1.06 -9.35
C LEU A 110 -18.02 -0.26 -8.34
N GLU A 111 -17.44 0.16 -7.22
CA GLU A 111 -18.10 1.01 -6.23
C GLU A 111 -18.59 2.31 -6.86
N ILE A 112 -17.73 2.99 -7.62
CA ILE A 112 -18.06 4.24 -8.31
C ILE A 112 -19.20 4.02 -9.33
N SER A 113 -19.13 2.94 -10.11
CA SER A 113 -20.18 2.63 -11.10
C SER A 113 -21.52 2.36 -10.43
N LEU A 114 -21.55 1.50 -9.40
CA LEU A 114 -22.78 1.18 -8.67
C LEU A 114 -23.34 2.40 -7.95
N TYR A 115 -22.48 3.25 -7.39
CA TYR A 115 -22.93 4.49 -6.77
C TYR A 115 -23.58 5.43 -7.79
N ARG A 116 -22.99 5.53 -8.98
CA ARG A 116 -23.55 6.34 -10.06
C ARG A 116 -24.90 5.79 -10.54
N ASP A 117 -24.98 4.50 -10.80
CA ASP A 117 -26.20 3.89 -11.36
C ASP A 117 -27.34 3.82 -10.33
N CYS A 118 -27.03 3.62 -9.05
CA CYS A 118 -28.05 3.49 -8.00
C CYS A 118 -28.51 4.83 -7.41
N PHE A 119 -27.66 5.86 -7.40
CA PHE A 119 -27.93 7.12 -6.69
C PHE A 119 -27.88 8.37 -7.56
N LEU A 120 -27.18 8.35 -8.71
CA LEU A 120 -27.06 9.50 -9.59
C LEU A 120 -27.91 9.39 -10.86
N ASP A 121 -28.59 8.27 -11.09
CA ASP A 121 -29.52 8.12 -12.20
C ASP A 121 -30.79 8.98 -11.96
N PRO A 122 -31.03 10.02 -12.78
CA PRO A 122 -32.15 10.94 -12.61
C PRO A 122 -33.54 10.28 -12.73
N GLU A 123 -33.65 9.07 -13.27
CA GLU A 123 -34.92 8.32 -13.26
C GLU A 123 -35.22 7.76 -11.86
N PHE A 124 -34.22 7.25 -11.14
CA PHE A 124 -34.37 6.76 -9.77
C PHE A 124 -34.54 7.87 -8.72
N CYS A 125 -33.96 9.05 -8.97
CA CYS A 125 -34.10 10.21 -8.09
C CYS A 125 -35.51 10.81 -8.08
N LYS A 126 -36.31 10.59 -9.14
CA LYS A 126 -37.69 11.11 -9.22
C LYS A 126 -38.68 10.33 -8.36
N GLU A 127 -38.47 9.02 -8.17
CA GLU A 127 -39.35 8.19 -7.33
C GLU A 127 -39.01 8.25 -5.83
N ASN A 128 -37.78 8.61 -5.46
CA ASN A 128 -37.30 8.55 -4.07
C ASN A 128 -37.24 9.92 -3.35
N ALA A 129 -37.86 10.98 -3.89
CA ALA A 129 -37.76 12.35 -3.38
C ALA A 129 -38.26 12.58 -1.93
N ASN A 130 -38.87 11.58 -1.28
CA ASN A 130 -39.49 11.70 0.05
C ASN A 130 -38.82 10.87 1.17
N GLY A 131 -37.69 10.19 0.94
CA GLY A 131 -37.16 9.22 1.91
C GLY A 131 -35.64 9.22 2.11
N GLY A 132 -35.07 10.27 2.70
CA GLY A 132 -33.64 10.33 3.02
C GLY A 132 -33.14 9.14 3.85
N GLU A 133 -33.96 8.63 4.78
CA GLU A 133 -33.62 7.45 5.59
C GLU A 133 -33.51 6.16 4.74
N GLN A 134 -34.31 6.03 3.68
CA GLN A 134 -34.28 4.86 2.81
C GLN A 134 -33.08 4.89 1.86
N GLU A 135 -32.67 6.08 1.42
CA GLU A 135 -31.46 6.28 0.63
C GLU A 135 -30.19 5.93 1.42
N GLU A 136 -30.10 6.42 2.66
CA GLU A 136 -29.00 6.08 3.57
C GLU A 136 -28.93 4.58 3.86
N ALA A 137 -30.08 3.93 4.09
CA ALA A 137 -30.14 2.48 4.28
C ALA A 137 -29.65 1.70 3.04
N ARG A 138 -30.04 2.12 1.84
CA ARG A 138 -29.57 1.51 0.58
C ARG A 138 -28.06 1.70 0.40
N ARG A 139 -27.54 2.88 0.72
CA ARG A 139 -26.10 3.18 0.64
C ARG A 139 -25.30 2.31 1.61
N MET A 140 -25.75 2.17 2.84
CA MET A 140 -25.11 1.28 3.82
C MET A 140 -25.15 -0.19 3.38
N LEU A 141 -26.25 -0.64 2.79
CA LEU A 141 -26.35 -2.01 2.26
C LEU A 141 -25.38 -2.25 1.11
N LEU A 142 -25.27 -1.30 0.16
CA LEU A 142 -24.32 -1.36 -0.94
C LEU A 142 -22.88 -1.43 -0.41
N GLN A 143 -22.51 -0.52 0.48
CA GLN A 143 -21.16 -0.47 1.07
C GLN A 143 -20.83 -1.77 1.82
N ARG A 144 -21.78 -2.32 2.58
CA ARG A 144 -21.60 -3.61 3.26
C ARG A 144 -21.48 -4.78 2.28
N GLY A 145 -22.24 -4.76 1.19
CA GLY A 145 -22.15 -5.77 0.12
C GLY A 145 -20.78 -5.75 -0.55
N LEU A 146 -20.30 -4.56 -0.91
CA LEU A 146 -18.97 -4.36 -1.51
C LEU A 146 -17.84 -4.77 -0.56
N MET A 147 -17.95 -4.47 0.73
CA MET A 147 -16.97 -4.91 1.72
C MET A 147 -16.89 -6.43 1.81
N ARG A 148 -18.03 -7.13 1.83
CA ARG A 148 -18.06 -8.60 1.82
C ARG A 148 -17.49 -9.18 0.54
N LEU A 149 -17.79 -8.57 -0.61
CA LEU A 149 -17.22 -8.97 -1.90
C LEU A 149 -15.69 -8.80 -1.90
N ARG A 150 -15.21 -7.66 -1.41
CA ARG A 150 -13.78 -7.36 -1.24
C ARG A 150 -13.10 -8.41 -0.38
N GLU A 151 -13.64 -8.70 0.81
CA GLU A 151 -13.11 -9.73 1.71
C GLU A 151 -13.07 -11.11 1.05
N ALA A 152 -14.16 -11.52 0.39
CA ALA A 152 -14.23 -12.81 -0.29
C ALA A 152 -13.23 -12.93 -1.44
N LEU A 153 -13.08 -11.87 -2.24
CA LEU A 153 -12.12 -11.82 -3.34
C LEU A 153 -10.68 -11.88 -2.84
N PHE A 154 -10.32 -11.10 -1.82
CA PHE A 154 -8.96 -11.13 -1.28
C PHE A 154 -8.65 -12.47 -0.60
N ALA A 155 -9.60 -13.05 0.14
CA ALA A 155 -9.43 -14.38 0.72
C ALA A 155 -9.19 -15.45 -0.36
N ALA A 156 -9.96 -15.41 -1.46
CA ALA A 156 -9.77 -16.31 -2.58
C ALA A 156 -8.44 -16.05 -3.30
N PHE A 157 -8.10 -14.79 -3.55
CA PHE A 157 -6.86 -14.36 -4.19
C PHE A 157 -5.63 -14.84 -3.42
N TYR A 158 -5.51 -14.54 -2.13
CA TYR A 158 -4.37 -14.98 -1.32
C TYR A 158 -4.26 -16.51 -1.30
N GLY A 159 -5.39 -17.22 -1.15
CA GLY A 159 -5.40 -18.68 -1.19
C GLY A 159 -4.92 -19.28 -2.54
N GLN A 160 -5.10 -18.57 -3.66
CA GLN A 160 -4.56 -19.00 -4.96
C GLN A 160 -3.12 -18.54 -5.17
N MET A 161 -2.76 -17.35 -4.70
CA MET A 161 -1.39 -16.82 -4.79
C MET A 161 -0.40 -17.68 -4.01
N ASP A 162 -0.76 -18.16 -2.82
CA ASP A 162 0.09 -19.08 -2.04
C ASP A 162 0.39 -20.36 -2.84
N ARG A 163 -0.61 -20.91 -3.54
CA ARG A 163 -0.45 -22.10 -4.38
C ARG A 163 0.40 -21.82 -5.61
N LEU A 164 0.19 -20.66 -6.22
CA LEU A 164 0.96 -20.21 -7.39
C LEU A 164 2.42 -19.99 -7.01
N GLU A 165 2.70 -19.35 -5.88
CA GLU A 165 4.05 -19.14 -5.35
C GLU A 165 4.78 -20.47 -5.19
N VAL A 166 4.15 -21.43 -4.48
CA VAL A 166 4.72 -22.76 -4.30
C VAL A 166 4.97 -23.45 -5.64
N TYR A 167 4.05 -23.34 -6.59
CA TYR A 167 4.21 -23.93 -7.92
C TYR A 167 5.39 -23.32 -8.69
N LEU A 168 5.48 -21.99 -8.73
CA LEU A 168 6.52 -21.27 -9.45
C LEU A 168 7.89 -21.54 -8.83
N LEU A 169 8.02 -21.38 -7.52
CA LEU A 169 9.29 -21.57 -6.83
C LEU A 169 9.79 -23.01 -6.92
N ARG A 170 8.89 -24.01 -6.91
CA ARG A 170 9.27 -25.43 -6.92
C ARG A 170 9.47 -26.02 -8.31
N ASN A 171 8.72 -25.57 -9.32
CA ASN A 171 8.69 -26.21 -10.64
C ASN A 171 9.29 -25.37 -11.76
N VAL A 172 9.24 -24.04 -11.65
CA VAL A 172 9.71 -23.13 -12.70
C VAL A 172 11.08 -22.59 -12.36
N PHE A 173 11.24 -22.04 -11.15
CA PHE A 173 12.47 -21.38 -10.75
C PHE A 173 13.46 -22.31 -10.04
N HIS A 174 13.04 -23.48 -9.56
CA HIS A 174 13.95 -24.39 -8.87
C HIS A 174 14.97 -25.00 -9.82
N ILE A 175 16.25 -24.90 -9.46
CA ILE A 175 17.32 -25.61 -10.17
C ILE A 175 17.54 -26.95 -9.47
N PRO A 176 17.34 -28.09 -10.16
CA PRO A 176 17.55 -29.40 -9.57
C PRO A 176 18.96 -29.57 -9.01
N PHE A 177 19.07 -30.15 -7.83
CA PHE A 177 20.36 -30.50 -7.24
C PHE A 177 21.16 -31.40 -8.17
N GLY A 178 22.43 -31.05 -8.42
CA GLY A 178 23.32 -31.78 -9.31
C GLY A 178 23.32 -31.29 -10.76
N LEU A 179 22.42 -30.38 -11.15
CA LEU A 179 22.54 -29.68 -12.43
C LEU A 179 23.72 -28.71 -12.37
N ARG A 180 24.69 -28.89 -13.27
CA ARG A 180 25.83 -27.98 -13.39
C ARG A 180 25.52 -26.89 -14.40
N ILE A 181 25.57 -25.64 -13.93
CA ILE A 181 25.34 -24.47 -14.76
C ILE A 181 26.67 -23.75 -14.97
N PRO A 182 27.13 -23.62 -16.24
CA PRO A 182 28.34 -22.86 -16.56
C PRO A 182 28.28 -21.43 -16.00
N GLY A 183 29.38 -20.96 -15.41
CA GLY A 183 29.49 -19.61 -14.84
C GLY A 183 28.84 -19.39 -13.46
N VAL A 184 28.01 -20.31 -12.96
CA VAL A 184 27.37 -20.20 -11.62
C VAL A 184 27.96 -21.17 -10.61
N ASN A 185 28.23 -22.43 -11.04
CA ASN A 185 28.72 -23.52 -10.18
C ASN A 185 30.20 -23.85 -10.38
N ALA A 186 30.93 -23.05 -11.17
CA ALA A 186 32.32 -23.35 -11.54
C ALA A 186 33.33 -23.23 -10.38
N SER A 187 32.95 -22.65 -9.24
CA SER A 187 33.89 -22.37 -8.14
C SER A 187 33.96 -23.46 -7.06
N GLU A 188 33.14 -24.51 -7.10
CA GLU A 188 33.24 -25.62 -6.13
C GLU A 188 34.07 -26.78 -6.69
N ASN A 189 35.39 -26.64 -6.55
CA ASN A 189 36.43 -27.70 -6.55
C ASN A 189 36.06 -29.01 -7.26
N LEU A 190 36.12 -29.00 -8.59
CA LEU A 190 36.27 -30.21 -9.37
C LEU A 190 37.52 -30.06 -10.24
N ASP A 191 38.58 -30.75 -9.85
CA ASP A 191 39.82 -31.00 -10.60
C ASP A 191 39.56 -31.85 -11.87
N GLY A 192 38.52 -31.51 -12.63
CA GLY A 192 38.10 -32.22 -13.83
C GLY A 192 37.84 -31.24 -14.96
N ASP A 193 38.52 -31.47 -16.06
CA ASP A 193 38.60 -30.67 -17.29
C ASP A 193 37.25 -30.61 -18.06
N TRP A 194 36.20 -30.05 -17.46
CA TRP A 194 34.85 -29.99 -18.05
C TRP A 194 34.73 -28.98 -19.19
N GLU A 195 35.63 -28.00 -19.26
CA GLU A 195 35.74 -27.07 -20.40
C GLU A 195 36.00 -27.84 -21.71
N GLN A 196 36.69 -28.97 -21.61
CA GLN A 196 37.00 -29.84 -22.75
C GLN A 196 35.83 -30.76 -23.18
N GLU A 197 34.92 -31.10 -22.27
CA GLU A 197 33.85 -32.08 -22.51
C GLU A 197 32.55 -31.46 -23.04
N LEU A 198 32.33 -30.16 -22.81
CA LEU A 198 31.25 -29.37 -23.43
C LEU A 198 31.66 -28.75 -24.78
N GLY A 199 32.93 -28.91 -25.20
CA GLY A 199 33.47 -28.30 -26.43
C GLY A 199 33.44 -26.78 -26.41
N VAL A 200 33.28 -26.17 -25.23
CA VAL A 200 33.37 -24.72 -25.04
C VAL A 200 34.83 -24.42 -24.82
N ASP A 201 35.53 -24.20 -25.92
CA ASP A 201 36.92 -23.77 -25.93
C ASP A 201 37.02 -22.50 -25.06
N ALA A 202 37.71 -22.58 -23.92
CA ALA A 202 37.87 -21.45 -23.00
C ALA A 202 38.54 -20.24 -23.68
N SER A 203 39.24 -20.49 -24.80
CA SER A 203 39.79 -19.47 -25.70
C SER A 203 38.72 -18.66 -26.46
N VAL A 204 37.47 -19.13 -26.57
CA VAL A 204 36.36 -18.46 -27.27
C VAL A 204 35.60 -17.49 -26.34
N LEU A 205 35.70 -17.66 -25.01
CA LEU A 205 35.14 -16.72 -24.03
C LEU A 205 36.18 -15.69 -23.52
N SER A 206 37.44 -15.81 -23.95
CA SER A 206 38.39 -14.70 -23.94
C SER A 206 37.95 -13.69 -24.98
N LEU A 207 36.96 -12.86 -24.64
CA LEU A 207 36.82 -11.59 -25.33
C LEU A 207 38.13 -10.85 -25.06
N ASP A 208 39.01 -10.82 -26.07
CA ASP A 208 40.16 -9.93 -26.11
C ASP A 208 39.63 -8.49 -26.15
N ALA A 209 39.20 -7.99 -24.99
CA ALA A 209 38.86 -6.59 -24.80
C ALA A 209 40.14 -5.81 -25.11
N THR A 210 40.10 -5.04 -26.18
CA THR A 210 41.24 -4.19 -26.52
C THR A 210 41.36 -3.09 -25.47
N SER A 211 42.55 -2.54 -25.27
CA SER A 211 42.72 -1.38 -24.36
C SER A 211 41.78 -0.23 -24.73
N ASP A 212 41.45 -0.10 -26.02
CA ASP A 212 40.53 0.91 -26.53
C ASP A 212 39.07 0.65 -26.10
N ASP A 213 38.67 -0.63 -25.96
CA ASP A 213 37.35 -1.03 -25.46
C ASP A 213 37.25 -0.78 -23.95
N GLU A 214 38.31 -1.08 -23.19
CA GLU A 214 38.38 -0.77 -21.76
C GLU A 214 38.27 0.75 -21.52
N ASP A 215 39.02 1.55 -22.28
CA ASP A 215 38.96 3.02 -22.23
C ASP A 215 37.60 3.57 -22.69
N ALA A 216 36.89 2.89 -23.60
CA ALA A 216 35.54 3.25 -24.01
C ALA A 216 34.52 3.00 -22.90
N VAL A 217 34.58 1.83 -22.27
CA VAL A 217 33.71 1.46 -21.13
C VAL A 217 33.93 2.41 -19.95
N ASP A 218 35.18 2.76 -19.64
CA ASP A 218 35.49 3.70 -18.57
C ASP A 218 34.95 5.10 -18.84
N ARG A 219 35.01 5.56 -20.10
CA ARG A 219 34.39 6.83 -20.51
C ARG A 219 32.87 6.79 -20.35
N GLU A 220 32.22 5.73 -20.81
CA GLU A 220 30.77 5.55 -20.65
C GLU A 220 30.36 5.49 -19.18
N LEU A 221 31.12 4.78 -18.34
CA LEU A 221 30.89 4.73 -16.89
C LEU A 221 31.01 6.10 -16.24
N VAL A 222 31.99 6.91 -16.65
CA VAL A 222 32.14 8.28 -16.15
C VAL A 222 30.97 9.16 -16.60
N GLU A 223 30.53 9.03 -17.85
CA GLU A 223 29.37 9.76 -18.37
C GLU A 223 28.07 9.36 -17.67
N LEU A 224 27.83 8.07 -17.46
CA LEU A 224 26.69 7.55 -16.69
C LEU A 224 26.71 8.06 -15.26
N ARG A 225 27.87 8.05 -14.59
CA ARG A 225 28.01 8.61 -13.23
C ARG A 225 27.70 10.11 -13.19
N ARG A 226 28.10 10.88 -14.21
CA ARG A 226 27.76 12.31 -14.32
C ARG A 226 26.27 12.51 -14.56
N SER A 227 25.68 11.76 -15.49
CA SER A 227 24.24 11.79 -15.78
C SER A 227 23.43 11.47 -14.53
N LEU A 228 23.75 10.39 -13.81
CA LEU A 228 23.07 9.99 -12.59
C LEU A 228 23.17 11.05 -11.48
N ARG A 229 24.30 11.74 -11.34
CA ARG A 229 24.43 12.88 -10.41
C ARG A 229 23.52 14.04 -10.82
N ALA A 230 23.48 14.38 -12.10
CA ALA A 230 22.61 15.45 -12.61
C ALA A 230 21.13 15.11 -12.38
N THR A 231 20.70 13.88 -12.65
CA THR A 231 19.34 13.41 -12.41
C THR A 231 18.96 13.47 -10.93
N ARG A 232 19.86 13.06 -10.03
CA ARG A 232 19.65 13.18 -8.57
C ARG A 232 19.51 14.63 -8.12
N GLN A 233 20.33 15.54 -8.64
CA GLN A 233 20.20 16.98 -8.34
C GLN A 233 18.88 17.55 -8.84
N MET A 234 18.46 17.16 -10.05
CA MET A 234 17.17 17.56 -10.62
C MET A 234 16.01 17.00 -9.79
N GLN A 235 16.07 15.74 -9.36
CA GLN A 235 15.06 15.13 -8.50
C GLN A 235 14.95 15.86 -7.16
N GLN A 236 16.07 16.22 -6.52
CA GLN A 236 16.07 17.01 -5.29
C GLN A 236 15.46 18.40 -5.50
N ARG A 237 15.73 19.03 -6.65
CA ARG A 237 15.11 20.31 -7.02
C ARG A 237 13.60 20.18 -7.19
N LEU A 238 13.13 19.18 -7.93
CA LEU A 238 11.71 18.91 -8.12
C LEU A 238 11.02 18.58 -6.78
N GLN A 239 11.67 17.85 -5.88
CA GLN A 239 11.13 17.60 -4.54
C GLN A 239 10.98 18.89 -3.72
N LYS A 240 11.96 19.81 -3.79
CA LYS A 240 11.87 21.12 -3.15
C LYS A 240 10.72 21.95 -3.75
N GLU A 241 10.62 22.00 -5.08
CA GLU A 241 9.54 22.72 -5.77
C GLU A 241 8.16 22.14 -5.41
N ARG A 242 8.02 20.81 -5.38
CA ARG A 242 6.78 20.13 -4.94
C ARG A 242 6.43 20.48 -3.49
N SER A 243 7.42 20.49 -2.58
CA SER A 243 7.18 20.85 -1.17
C SER A 243 6.78 22.32 -1.00
N ALA A 244 7.35 23.22 -1.80
CA ALA A 244 7.01 24.64 -1.80
C ALA A 244 5.59 24.85 -2.33
N LEU A 245 5.23 24.19 -3.44
CA LEU A 245 3.88 24.22 -4.00
C LEU A 245 2.85 23.66 -3.01
N ALA A 246 3.13 22.52 -2.37
CA ALA A 246 2.26 21.96 -1.33
C ALA A 246 2.03 22.94 -0.17
N THR A 247 3.06 23.69 0.23
CA THR A 247 2.94 24.74 1.24
C THR A 247 2.07 25.90 0.76
N CYS A 248 2.21 26.32 -0.50
CA CYS A 248 1.36 27.35 -1.10
C CYS A 248 -0.10 26.91 -1.20
N PHE A 249 -0.37 25.68 -1.63
CA PHE A 249 -1.73 25.13 -1.68
C PHE A 249 -2.39 25.10 -0.31
N ARG A 250 -1.68 24.63 0.73
CA ARG A 250 -2.22 24.68 2.11
C ARG A 250 -2.54 26.09 2.58
N ARG A 251 -1.75 27.10 2.18
CA ARG A 251 -2.04 28.51 2.51
C ARG A 251 -3.29 29.00 1.79
N LEU A 252 -3.42 28.71 0.49
CA LEU A 252 -4.60 29.05 -0.29
C LEU A 252 -5.87 28.37 0.25
N GLU A 253 -5.77 27.10 0.65
CA GLU A 253 -6.85 26.39 1.32
C GLU A 253 -7.23 27.09 2.64
N CYS A 254 -6.26 27.40 3.51
CA CYS A 254 -6.54 28.14 4.75
C CYS A 254 -7.22 29.48 4.49
N ASP A 255 -6.75 30.24 3.50
CA ASP A 255 -7.32 31.54 3.13
C ASP A 255 -8.74 31.41 2.57
N ALA A 256 -8.99 30.37 1.75
CA ALA A 256 -10.32 30.07 1.23
C ALA A 256 -11.30 29.70 2.37
N HIS A 257 -10.89 28.83 3.28
CA HIS A 257 -11.70 28.46 4.45
C HIS A 257 -11.97 29.67 5.34
N SER A 258 -10.98 30.53 5.56
CA SER A 258 -11.14 31.78 6.33
C SER A 258 -12.16 32.73 5.68
N ARG A 259 -12.12 32.89 4.35
CA ARG A 259 -13.09 33.71 3.61
C ARG A 259 -14.50 33.14 3.66
N VAL A 260 -14.64 31.82 3.47
CA VAL A 260 -15.95 31.15 3.58
C VAL A 260 -16.50 31.29 4.99
N ALA A 261 -15.68 31.09 6.04
CA ALA A 261 -16.08 31.29 7.42
C ALA A 261 -16.50 32.74 7.71
N ALA A 262 -15.82 33.74 7.13
CA ALA A 262 -16.20 35.14 7.27
C ALA A 262 -17.53 35.49 6.59
N VAL A 263 -17.84 34.88 5.44
CA VAL A 263 -19.12 35.07 4.73
C VAL A 263 -20.28 34.37 5.45
N LEU A 264 -20.01 33.21 6.05
CA LEU A 264 -21.00 32.44 6.81
C LEU A 264 -21.17 32.93 8.25
N ALA A 265 -20.33 33.85 8.72
CA ALA A 265 -20.48 34.46 10.03
C ALA A 265 -21.79 35.27 10.04
N PRO A 266 -22.76 34.95 10.92
CA PRO A 266 -24.03 35.64 10.95
C PRO A 266 -23.80 37.11 11.31
N GLU A 267 -24.32 38.03 10.50
CA GLU A 267 -24.42 39.45 10.84
C GLU A 267 -25.46 39.62 11.95
N GLY A 268 -25.07 39.23 13.16
CA GLY A 268 -25.83 39.42 14.39
C GLY A 268 -25.51 40.77 15.01
N PRO A 269 -26.51 41.48 15.57
CA PRO A 269 -26.37 42.84 16.04
C PRO A 269 -25.44 42.91 17.26
N GLU A 270 -24.50 43.86 17.21
CA GLU A 270 -23.77 44.48 18.32
C GLU A 270 -23.77 43.72 19.66
N SER A 271 -22.96 42.67 19.77
CA SER A 271 -22.52 42.16 21.08
C SER A 271 -21.01 42.31 21.18
N ALA A 272 -20.61 43.44 21.76
CA ALA A 272 -19.26 44.00 21.80
C ALA A 272 -18.23 43.22 22.66
N ARG A 273 -18.29 41.87 22.75
CA ARG A 273 -17.35 41.10 23.59
C ARG A 273 -16.79 39.80 23.00
N SER A 274 -17.06 39.45 21.73
CA SER A 274 -16.62 38.17 21.14
C SER A 274 -15.54 38.26 20.05
N GLY A 275 -14.76 39.35 19.99
CA GLY A 275 -13.72 39.54 18.97
C GLY A 275 -12.41 38.76 19.20
N ALA A 276 -12.16 38.24 20.40
CA ALA A 276 -10.85 37.68 20.75
C ALA A 276 -10.64 36.20 20.38
N LEU A 277 -11.69 35.45 20.04
CA LEU A 277 -11.60 34.00 19.76
C LEU A 277 -11.44 33.67 18.26
N ALA A 278 -11.92 34.54 17.36
CA ALA A 278 -11.78 34.33 15.91
C ALA A 278 -10.34 34.58 15.41
N GLU A 279 -9.58 35.46 16.07
CA GLU A 279 -8.16 35.69 15.73
C GLU A 279 -7.23 34.55 16.21
N GLN A 280 -7.68 33.73 17.17
CA GLN A 280 -6.86 32.69 17.78
C GLN A 280 -6.76 31.41 16.92
N SER A 281 -7.76 31.14 16.06
CA SER A 281 -7.74 29.99 15.14
C SER A 281 -6.85 30.21 13.93
N CYS A 282 -6.78 31.44 13.40
CA CYS A 282 -5.94 31.78 12.24
C CYS A 282 -4.43 31.82 12.57
N CYS A 283 -4.06 32.15 13.82
CA CYS A 283 -2.66 32.22 14.25
C CYS A 283 -2.00 30.84 14.48
N ARG A 284 -2.77 29.75 14.60
CA ARG A 284 -2.22 28.41 14.86
C ARG A 284 -1.52 27.81 13.63
N CYS A 285 -1.90 28.21 12.42
CA CYS A 285 -1.23 27.81 11.17
C CYS A 285 0.10 28.55 10.92
N ARG A 286 0.34 29.72 11.55
CA ARG A 286 1.59 30.49 11.33
C ARG A 286 2.78 30.02 12.15
N ARG A 287 2.58 29.33 13.30
CA ARG A 287 3.69 28.92 14.18
C ARG A 287 4.28 27.53 13.88
N GLY A 288 3.68 26.74 12.97
CA GLY A 288 4.16 25.39 12.66
C GLY A 288 5.26 25.30 11.58
N ALA A 289 5.63 26.40 10.93
CA ALA A 289 6.46 26.36 9.71
C ALA A 289 7.96 26.71 9.89
N THR A 290 8.44 26.95 11.12
CA THR A 290 9.82 27.46 11.34
C THR A 290 10.64 26.65 12.36
N VAL A 291 10.36 25.36 12.54
CA VAL A 291 11.21 24.50 13.40
C VAL A 291 11.98 23.50 12.54
N GLY A 292 13.27 23.81 12.32
CA GLY A 292 14.34 22.82 12.38
C GLY A 292 14.85 22.20 11.08
N THR A 293 15.59 22.97 10.27
CA THR A 293 16.66 22.38 9.43
C THR A 293 17.90 23.28 9.43
N ASN A 294 18.55 23.40 10.59
CA ASN A 294 19.98 23.71 10.65
C ASN A 294 20.65 22.51 11.32
N ARG A 295 21.13 21.58 10.50
CA ARG A 295 22.14 20.62 10.90
C ARG A 295 23.25 20.71 9.85
N GLU A 296 24.25 21.50 10.21
CA GLU A 296 25.53 21.58 9.52
C GLU A 296 26.12 20.16 9.42
N PHE A 297 26.49 19.76 8.22
CA PHE A 297 27.45 18.68 8.02
C PHE A 297 28.70 19.30 7.41
N VAL A 298 29.77 19.22 8.19
CA VAL A 298 31.17 19.29 7.77
C VAL A 298 31.52 18.01 7.02
#